data_AF-A0A4P7H6H1-F1
#
_entry.id   AF-A0A4P7H6H1-F1
#
_cell.length_a   1.000
_cell.length_b   1.000
_cell.length_c   1.000
_cell.angle_alpha   90.00
_cell.angle_beta   90.00
_cell.angle_gamma   90.00
#
_symmetry.space_group_name_H-M   'P 1'
#
loop_
_entity.id
_entity.type
_entity.pdbx_description
1 polymer ?
#
loop_
_entity_poly.entity_id
_entity_poly.type
_entity_poly.pdbx_seq_one_letter_code
_entity_poly.pdbx_strand_id
1 'polypeptide(L)'
;MPDLVRAVAGSLVAVGSAWVVASFVPLYEVVARDDEDGRAWRYLAVAQVVGWGGIVASVLWAVVLMVRKVRDRRPIGWTPLIAVPLIIESWVAGFLIALVLVSI
;
A
#
# COMPACT_ATOMS: atom_id res chain seq x y z
N MET A 1 6.68 19.28 -21.56
CA MET A 1 5.31 19.29 -20.99
C MET A 1 4.67 17.91 -20.85
N PRO A 2 4.65 17.01 -21.86
CA PRO A 2 3.96 15.72 -21.71
C PRO A 2 4.52 14.80 -20.61
N ASP A 3 5.82 14.89 -20.31
CA ASP A 3 6.44 14.12 -19.21
C ASP A 3 5.91 14.54 -17.83
N LEU A 4 5.84 15.85 -17.58
CA LEU A 4 5.34 16.41 -16.33
C LEU A 4 3.87 16.06 -16.11
N VAL A 5 3.04 16.18 -17.15
CA VAL A 5 1.62 15.82 -17.07
C VAL A 5 1.45 14.34 -16.71
N ARG A 6 2.23 13.44 -17.32
CA ARG A 6 2.20 12.00 -17.00
C ARG A 6 2.67 11.71 -15.58
N ALA A 7 3.70 12.41 -15.11
CA ALA A 7 4.18 12.27 -13.74
C ALA A 7 3.16 12.76 -12.71
N VAL A 8 2.49 13.89 -12.97
CA VAL A 8 1.43 14.43 -12.11
C VAL A 8 0.22 13.49 -12.11
N ALA A 9 -0.26 13.08 -13.29
CA ALA A 9 -1.39 12.16 -13.41
C ALA A 9 -1.08 10.81 -12.72
N GLY A 10 0.11 10.25 -12.95
CA GLY A 10 0.55 9.03 -12.29
C GLY A 10 0.62 9.17 -10.77
N SER A 11 1.10 10.32 -10.26
CA SER A 11 1.15 10.59 -8.83
C SER A 11 -0.24 10.70 -8.21
N LEU A 12 -1.19 11.37 -8.89
CA LEU A 12 -2.58 11.46 -8.45
C LEU A 12 -3.23 10.08 -8.38
N VAL A 13 -2.99 9.22 -9.39
CA VAL A 13 -3.49 7.85 -9.40
C VAL A 13 -2.88 7.04 -8.25
N ALA A 14 -1.57 7.15 -8.02
CA ALA A 14 -0.89 6.44 -6.94
C ALA A 14 -1.41 6.86 -5.56
N VAL A 15 -1.53 8.17 -5.31
CA VAL A 15 -2.04 8.72 -4.04
C VAL A 15 -3.52 8.37 -3.86
N GLY A 16 -4.34 8.50 -4.90
CA GLY A 16 -5.74 8.10 -4.87
C GLY A 16 -5.90 6.61 -4.58
N SER A 17 -5.06 5.76 -5.18
CA SER A 17 -5.05 4.31 -4.90
C SER A 17 -4.64 4.02 -3.46
N ALA A 18 -3.59 4.70 -2.95
CA ALA A 18 -3.18 4.59 -1.55
C ALA A 18 -4.33 4.97 -0.60
N TRP A 19 -5.04 6.05 -0.90
CA TRP A 19 -6.18 6.51 -0.12
C TRP A 19 -7.32 5.48 -0.11
N VAL A 20 -7.72 5.01 -1.29
CA VAL A 20 -8.78 4.00 -1.44
C VAL A 20 -8.41 2.73 -0.69
N VAL A 21 -7.20 2.19 -0.89
CA VAL A 21 -6.75 0.95 -0.25
C VAL A 21 -6.60 1.12 1.27
N ALA A 22 -6.07 2.25 1.74
CA ALA A 22 -5.99 2.56 3.17
C ALA A 22 -7.38 2.59 3.83
N SER A 23 -8.41 3.02 3.10
CA SER A 23 -9.80 3.03 3.60
C SER A 23 -10.34 1.63 3.88
N PHE A 24 -9.76 0.59 3.29
CA PHE A 24 -10.13 -0.81 3.52
C PHE A 24 -9.29 -1.51 4.60
N VAL A 25 -8.25 -0.87 5.13
CA VAL A 25 -7.43 -1.46 6.23
C VAL A 25 -8.26 -1.78 7.49
N PRO A 26 -9.27 -0.96 7.89
CA PRO A 26 -10.14 -1.31 9.02
C PRO A 26 -10.90 -2.64 8.86
N LEU A 27 -10.99 -3.21 7.65
CA LEU A 27 -11.56 -4.55 7.46
C LEU A 27 -10.77 -5.64 8.21
N TYR A 28 -9.50 -5.40 8.56
CA TYR A 28 -8.71 -6.34 9.36
C TYR A 28 -9.31 -6.50 10.76
N GLU A 29 -9.86 -5.42 11.32
CA GLU A 29 -10.49 -5.42 12.65
C GLU A 29 -11.80 -6.20 12.65
N VAL A 30 -12.55 -6.13 11.54
CA VAL A 30 -13.78 -6.93 11.37
C VAL A 30 -13.45 -8.41 11.44
N VAL A 31 -12.42 -8.85 10.71
CA VAL A 31 -11.95 -10.25 10.73
C VAL A 31 -11.47 -10.66 12.12
N ALA A 32 -10.77 -9.77 12.84
CA ALA A 32 -10.29 -10.07 14.19
C ALA A 32 -11.38 -10.09 15.26
N ARG A 33 -12.51 -9.41 15.03
CA ARG A 33 -13.63 -9.33 15.98
C ARG A 33 -14.50 -10.59 15.99
N ASP A 34 -14.51 -11.33 14.88
CA ASP A 34 -15.24 -12.59 14.74
C ASP A 34 -14.47 -13.79 15.36
N ASP A 35 -13.26 -13.58 15.88
CA ASP A 35 -12.47 -14.60 16.57
C ASP A 35 -12.88 -14.75 18.05
N GLU A 36 -13.44 -15.91 18.40
CA GLU A 36 -13.91 -16.24 19.76
C GLU A 36 -12.76 -16.46 20.77
N ASP A 37 -11.56 -16.80 20.30
CA ASP A 37 -10.40 -17.18 21.13
C ASP A 37 -9.55 -16.00 21.62
N GLY A 38 -9.82 -14.78 21.14
CA GLY A 38 -9.09 -13.55 21.49
C GLY A 38 -7.62 -13.51 21.02
N ARG A 39 -7.18 -14.52 20.27
CA ARG A 39 -5.82 -14.61 19.69
C ARG A 39 -5.67 -13.67 18.50
N ALA A 40 -6.74 -13.40 17.75
CA ALA A 40 -6.75 -12.53 16.59
C ALA A 40 -6.32 -11.08 16.90
N TRP A 41 -6.57 -10.59 18.11
CA TRP A 41 -6.13 -9.25 18.52
C TRP A 41 -4.60 -9.08 18.48
N ARG A 42 -3.84 -10.13 18.78
CA ARG A 42 -2.37 -10.09 18.70
C ARG A 42 -1.88 -10.07 17.25
N TYR A 43 -2.61 -10.70 16.34
CA TYR A 43 -2.26 -10.81 14.93
C TYR A 43 -2.75 -9.61 14.10
N LEU A 44 -3.78 -8.92 14.59
CA LEU A 44 -4.24 -7.65 14.03
C LEU A 44 -3.12 -6.61 13.99
N ALA A 45 -2.31 -6.52 15.05
CA ALA A 45 -1.17 -5.61 15.07
C ALA A 45 -0.16 -5.92 13.95
N VAL A 46 0.10 -7.21 13.68
CA VAL A 46 1.01 -7.63 12.60
C VAL A 46 0.41 -7.33 11.23
N ALA A 47 -0.88 -7.65 11.02
CA ALA A 47 -1.60 -7.34 9.79
C ALA A 47 -1.62 -5.83 9.49
N GLN A 48 -1.85 -5.00 10.52
CA GLN A 48 -1.82 -3.55 10.44
C GLN A 48 -0.42 -3.03 10.06
N VAL A 49 0.63 -3.55 10.70
CA VAL A 49 2.02 -3.16 10.38
C VAL A 49 2.39 -3.54 8.95
N VAL A 50 2.00 -4.72 8.48
CA VAL A 50 2.28 -5.17 7.11
C VAL A 50 1.48 -4.33 6.10
N GLY A 51 0.19 -4.11 6.33
CA GLY A 51 -0.67 -3.31 5.47
C GLY A 51 -0.20 -1.86 5.37
N TRP A 52 -0.16 -1.13 6.50
CA TRP A 52 0.28 0.27 6.51
C TRP A 52 1.74 0.43 6.12
N GLY A 53 2.61 -0.42 6.65
CA GLY A 53 4.04 -0.39 6.35
C GLY A 53 4.31 -0.58 4.87
N GLY A 54 3.64 -1.54 4.22
CA GLY A 54 3.76 -1.76 2.79
C GLY A 54 3.20 -0.63 1.94
N ILE A 55 2.04 -0.04 2.31
CA ILE A 55 1.47 1.13 1.63
C ILE A 55 2.45 2.31 1.68
N VAL A 56 2.95 2.66 2.88
CA VAL A 56 3.90 3.75 3.08
C VAL A 56 5.20 3.50 2.32
N ALA A 57 5.76 2.29 2.44
CA ALA A 57 6.98 1.90 1.74
C ALA A 57 6.82 2.00 0.22
N SER A 58 5.66 1.62 -0.33
CA SER A 58 5.36 1.69 -1.76
C SER A 58 5.35 3.13 -2.28
N VAL A 59 4.73 4.04 -1.52
CA VAL A 59 4.72 5.48 -1.86
C VAL A 59 6.14 6.06 -1.80
N LEU A 60 6.87 5.78 -0.72
CA LEU A 60 8.26 6.24 -0.57
C LEU A 60 9.16 5.69 -1.67
N TRP A 61 8.97 4.44 -2.06
CA TRP A 61 9.72 3.82 -3.14
C TRP A 61 9.49 4.52 -4.48
N ALA A 62 8.23 4.83 -4.82
CA ALA A 62 7.93 5.62 -6.01
C ALA A 62 8.59 7.01 -5.97
N VAL A 63 8.59 7.68 -4.81
CA VAL A 63 9.30 8.97 -4.63
C VAL A 63 10.79 8.82 -4.86
N VAL A 64 11.43 7.81 -4.27
CA VAL A 64 12.87 7.54 -4.46
C VAL A 64 13.18 7.32 -5.95
N LEU A 65 12.38 6.54 -6.67
CA LEU A 65 12.57 6.31 -8.10
C LEU A 65 12.43 7.59 -8.92
N MET A 66 11.46 8.44 -8.60
CA MET A 66 11.30 9.75 -9.25
C MET A 66 12.51 10.65 -8.99
N VAL A 67 12.95 10.76 -7.74
CA VAL A 67 14.11 11.59 -7.36
C VAL A 67 15.38 11.10 -8.08
N ARG A 68 15.60 9.78 -8.16
CA ARG A 68 16.72 9.21 -8.92
C ARG A 68 16.65 9.60 -10.39
N LYS A 69 15.48 9.49 -11.02
CA LYS A 69 15.29 9.89 -12.42
C LYS A 69 15.55 11.38 -12.65
N VAL A 70 15.10 12.25 -11.75
CA VAL A 70 15.40 13.69 -11.80
C VAL A 70 16.90 13.94 -11.70
N ARG A 71 17.58 13.29 -10.75
CA ARG A 71 19.04 13.40 -10.57
C ARG A 71 19.81 12.96 -11.81
N ASP A 72 19.35 11.89 -12.46
CA ASP A 72 19.96 11.33 -13.67
C ASP A 72 19.50 12.03 -14.97
N ARG A 73 18.73 13.13 -14.86
CA ARG A 73 18.12 13.86 -15.99
C ARG A 73 17.30 12.98 -16.94
N ARG A 74 16.69 11.92 -16.40
CA ARG A 74 15.80 11.01 -17.14
C ARG A 74 14.34 11.43 -16.99
N PRO A 75 13.49 11.19 -18.01
CA PRO A 75 12.06 11.46 -17.92
C PRO A 75 11.39 10.62 -16.84
N ILE A 76 10.50 11.22 -16.06
CA ILE A 76 9.77 10.53 -14.99
C ILE A 76 8.66 9.67 -15.59
N GLY A 77 7.90 10.19 -16.54
CA GLY A 77 6.79 9.48 -17.19
C GLY A 77 5.80 8.86 -16.19
N TRP A 78 5.51 7.57 -16.38
CA TRP A 78 4.55 6.81 -15.56
C TRP A 78 5.16 6.14 -14.32
N THR A 79 6.37 6.53 -13.89
CA THR A 79 7.04 5.91 -12.74
C THR A 79 6.18 5.80 -11.48
N PRO A 80 5.36 6.81 -11.09
CA PRO A 80 4.55 6.71 -9.88
C PRO A 80 3.56 5.54 -9.89
N LEU A 81 3.12 5.07 -11.07
CA LEU A 81 2.15 3.98 -11.17
C LEU A 81 2.69 2.65 -10.64
N ILE A 82 4.00 2.50 -10.49
CA ILE A 82 4.58 1.30 -9.86
C ILE A 82 4.13 1.14 -8.40
N ALA A 83 3.77 2.23 -7.72
CA ALA A 83 3.26 2.15 -6.36
C ALA A 83 1.89 1.47 -6.30
N VAL A 84 1.06 1.58 -7.33
CA VAL A 84 -0.32 1.06 -7.33
C VAL A 84 -0.38 -0.44 -7.06
N PRO A 85 0.29 -1.32 -7.84
CA PRO A 85 0.27 -2.75 -7.54
C PRO A 85 0.90 -3.06 -6.17
N LEU A 86 1.98 -2.38 -5.80
CA LEU A 86 2.65 -2.61 -4.51
C LEU A 86 1.76 -2.24 -3.30
N ILE A 87 0.99 -1.16 -3.42
CA ILE A 87 -0.01 -0.73 -2.43
C ILE A 87 -1.08 -1.82 -2.28
N ILE A 88 -1.62 -2.30 -3.40
CA ILE A 88 -2.66 -3.34 -3.41
C ILE A 88 -2.11 -4.64 -2.80
N GLU A 89 -0.94 -5.11 -3.25
CA GLU A 89 -0.29 -6.31 -2.73
C GLU A 89 0.00 -6.22 -1.23
N SER A 90 0.43 -5.05 -0.75
CA SER A 90 0.69 -4.83 0.67
C SER A 90 -0.59 -4.96 1.52
N TRP A 91 -1.69 -4.42 1.02
CA TRP A 91 -2.99 -4.57 1.66
C TRP A 91 -3.47 -6.03 1.63
N VAL A 92 -3.39 -6.69 0.47
CA VAL A 92 -3.75 -8.11 0.35
C VAL A 92 -2.91 -8.97 1.29
N ALA A 93 -1.60 -8.72 1.41
CA ALA A 93 -0.74 -9.45 2.32
C ALA A 93 -1.15 -9.25 3.79
N GLY A 94 -1.44 -8.01 4.21
CA GLY A 94 -1.97 -7.73 5.55
C GLY A 94 -3.31 -8.43 5.81
N PHE A 95 -4.20 -8.41 4.82
CA PHE A 95 -5.50 -9.07 4.91
C PHE A 95 -5.38 -10.60 5.00
N LEU A 96 -4.51 -11.21 4.21
CA LEU A 96 -4.24 -12.65 4.25
C LEU A 96 -3.64 -13.08 5.58
N ILE A 97 -2.76 -12.26 6.18
CA ILE A 97 -2.24 -12.49 7.53
C ILE A 97 -3.39 -12.49 8.54
N ALA A 98 -4.31 -11.53 8.44
CA ALA A 98 -5.48 -11.50 9.31
C ALA A 98 -6.38 -12.75 9.13
N LEU A 99 -6.65 -13.18 7.90
CA LEU A 99 -7.50 -14.34 7.61
C LEU A 99 -6.89 -15.69 8.02
N VAL A 100 -5.66 -15.97 7.58
CA VAL A 100 -5.03 -17.28 7.78
C VAL A 100 -4.81 -17.53 9.27
N LEU A 101 -4.49 -16.50 10.05
CA LEU A 101 -4.18 -16.65 11.48
C LEU A 101 -5.41 -16.67 12.39
N VAL A 102 -6.60 -16.31 11.86
CA VAL A 102 -7.90 -16.57 12.52
C VAL A 102 -8.37 -18.01 12.24
N SER A 103 -7.92 -18.62 11.14
CA SER A 103 -8.35 -19.95 10.71
C SER A 103 -7.56 -21.10 11.37
N ILE A 104 -6.59 -20.82 12.24
CA ILE A 104 -5.67 -21.78 12.89
C ILE A 104 -5.75 -21.63 14.42
#